data_AF-A0A1M6RGH1-F1
#
_entry.id   AF-A0A1M6RGH1-F1
#
_cell.length_a   1.000
_cell.length_b   1.000
_cell.length_c   1.000
_cell.angle_alpha   90.00
_cell.angle_beta   90.00
_cell.angle_gamma   90.00
#
_symmetry.space_group_name_H-M   'P 1'
#
loop_
_entity.id
_entity.type
_entity.pdbx_description
1 polymer ?
#
loop_
_entity_poly.entity_id
_entity_poly.type
_entity_poly.pdbx_seq_one_letter_code
_entity_poly.pdbx_strand_id
1 'polypeptide(L)'
;MILFYDAEVFPHDWLLVIIDPTNHQKHVVINDANKLASFYEKHKEHIWIGYNSRHYDQYILKGILLGFNPHKISKFIISEKKPGWQYSSLFQKIKLYQYDVMTTHNSLKELEGFMGNDIRETTVSFDIDRKLTKEEIQEVVSYCTYDVEQTMEIFLHRKEEFDSHVALLKAFNLPLKYISKTKAQLAAVILKARKLTRNDEFDLILPNTLKIEKYKHVVEWYKDPNNHSYEKSLEIAISGVPHVFAWGGLHGARDKYQDEGILVNVDVASFYPSLMLEYDFLSRNVEDISLYKKIYEQRLRLKAEKNPMQLPFKIVLNSTYGAMKYKYNNLYDPRQANNVCVGGQLLLLDLIEKLEPYWTLIQSNTDGLIGKSKGKETLIK
;
A
#
# COMPACT_ATOMS: atom_id res chain seq x y z
N MET A 1 -22.06 -10.71 -3.16
CA MET A 1 -22.17 -11.16 -1.75
C MET A 1 -20.77 -11.36 -1.20
N ILE A 2 -20.58 -11.13 0.10
CA ILE A 2 -19.29 -11.20 0.79
C ILE A 2 -19.33 -12.32 1.84
N LEU A 3 -18.19 -12.96 2.10
CA LEU A 3 -17.99 -13.97 3.12
C LEU A 3 -16.76 -13.59 3.94
N PHE A 4 -16.83 -13.73 5.25
CA PHE A 4 -15.68 -13.55 6.14
C PHE A 4 -15.17 -14.91 6.58
N TYR A 5 -13.85 -15.09 6.62
CA TYR A 5 -13.29 -16.39 6.95
C TYR A 5 -11.90 -16.29 7.58
N ASP A 6 -11.57 -17.33 8.32
CA ASP A 6 -10.28 -17.55 8.98
C ASP A 6 -10.02 -19.06 9.09
N ALA A 7 -8.74 -19.45 9.17
CA ALA A 7 -8.30 -20.84 9.16
C ALA A 7 -7.30 -21.16 10.27
N GLU A 8 -7.64 -22.16 11.09
CA GLU A 8 -6.71 -22.71 12.08
C GLU A 8 -6.15 -24.05 11.64
N VAL A 9 -4.83 -24.22 11.80
CA VAL A 9 -4.10 -25.37 11.29
C VAL A 9 -3.18 -25.93 12.36
N PHE A 10 -3.38 -27.20 12.68
CA PHE A 10 -2.60 -28.02 13.60
C PHE A 10 -1.96 -29.18 12.83
N PRO A 11 -0.98 -29.91 13.41
CA PRO A 11 -0.33 -31.03 12.73
C PRO A 11 -1.28 -32.12 12.19
N HIS A 12 -2.36 -32.40 12.94
CA HIS A 12 -3.33 -33.48 12.63
C HIS A 12 -4.74 -33.00 12.33
N ASP A 13 -5.03 -31.72 12.59
CA ASP A 13 -6.36 -31.13 12.44
C ASP A 13 -6.28 -29.76 11.77
N TRP A 14 -7.35 -29.40 11.08
CA TRP A 14 -7.58 -28.04 10.62
C TRP A 14 -9.05 -27.71 10.71
N LEU A 15 -9.34 -26.43 10.89
CA LEU A 15 -10.70 -25.92 10.78
C LEU A 15 -10.75 -24.61 10.03
N LEU A 16 -11.92 -24.34 9.48
CA LEU A 16 -12.24 -23.11 8.79
C LEU A 16 -13.57 -22.60 9.34
N VAL A 17 -13.57 -21.36 9.83
CA VAL A 17 -14.80 -20.65 10.17
C VAL A 17 -15.13 -19.68 9.05
N ILE A 18 -16.38 -19.70 8.59
CA ILE A 18 -16.90 -18.80 7.57
C ILE A 18 -18.18 -18.16 8.11
N ILE A 19 -18.26 -16.83 8.08
CA ILE A 19 -19.48 -16.08 8.40
C ILE A 19 -20.01 -15.42 7.13
N ASP A 20 -21.27 -15.72 6.81
CA ASP A 20 -22.06 -15.02 5.80
C ASP A 20 -22.94 -13.97 6.50
N PRO A 21 -22.54 -12.69 6.50
CA PRO A 21 -23.32 -11.64 7.14
C PRO A 21 -24.60 -11.31 6.39
N THR A 22 -24.73 -11.70 5.12
CA THR A 22 -25.93 -11.43 4.31
C THR A 22 -27.07 -12.34 4.74
N ASN A 23 -26.75 -13.60 5.00
CA ASN A 23 -27.72 -14.62 5.39
C ASN A 23 -27.75 -14.87 6.91
N HIS A 24 -26.93 -14.16 7.68
CA HIS A 24 -26.73 -14.37 9.12
C HIS A 24 -26.37 -15.83 9.46
N GLN A 25 -25.47 -16.43 8.69
CA GLN A 25 -25.06 -17.83 8.85
C GLN A 25 -23.59 -17.96 9.23
N LYS A 26 -23.31 -18.83 10.19
CA LYS A 26 -21.95 -19.31 10.51
C LYS A 26 -21.79 -20.74 10.01
N HIS A 27 -20.70 -21.00 9.30
CA HIS A 27 -20.31 -22.31 8.84
C HIS A 27 -18.96 -22.69 9.44
N VAL A 28 -18.90 -23.87 10.03
CA VAL A 28 -17.67 -24.44 10.58
C VAL A 28 -17.36 -25.73 9.82
N VAL A 29 -16.15 -25.82 9.28
CA VAL A 29 -15.63 -27.01 8.61
C VAL A 29 -14.43 -27.51 9.38
N ILE A 30 -14.46 -28.76 9.84
CA ILE A 30 -13.38 -29.38 10.63
C ILE A 30 -12.98 -30.65 9.89
N ASN A 31 -11.76 -30.71 9.38
CA ASN A 31 -11.18 -31.89 8.71
C ASN A 31 -12.06 -32.53 7.60
N ASP A 32 -12.94 -31.77 6.96
CA ASP A 32 -13.88 -32.24 5.94
C ASP A 32 -13.70 -31.46 4.64
N ALA A 33 -12.77 -31.95 3.81
CA ALA A 33 -12.46 -31.34 2.52
C ALA A 33 -13.65 -31.38 1.54
N ASN A 34 -14.53 -32.38 1.64
CA ASN A 34 -15.69 -32.52 0.75
C ASN A 34 -16.77 -31.48 1.09
N LYS A 35 -17.01 -31.25 2.38
CA LYS A 35 -17.89 -30.18 2.85
C LYS A 35 -17.34 -28.81 2.43
N LEU A 36 -16.04 -28.58 2.57
CA LEU A 36 -15.41 -27.35 2.12
C LEU A 36 -15.55 -27.15 0.60
N ALA A 37 -15.26 -28.17 -0.19
CA ALA A 37 -15.38 -28.11 -1.66
C ALA A 37 -16.83 -27.83 -2.10
N SER A 38 -17.80 -28.47 -1.46
CA SER A 38 -19.23 -28.25 -1.71
C SER A 38 -19.67 -26.82 -1.34
N PHE A 39 -19.14 -26.29 -0.24
CA PHE A 39 -19.40 -24.91 0.16
C PHE A 39 -18.75 -23.92 -0.83
N TYR A 40 -17.47 -24.13 -1.16
CA TYR A 40 -16.73 -23.29 -2.10
C TYR A 40 -17.42 -23.24 -3.46
N GLU A 41 -17.85 -24.37 -4.03
CA GLU A 41 -18.46 -24.39 -5.36
C GLU A 41 -19.76 -23.56 -5.43
N LYS A 42 -20.56 -23.57 -4.36
CA LYS A 42 -21.77 -22.74 -4.23
C LYS A 42 -21.47 -21.24 -4.10
N HIS A 43 -20.31 -20.89 -3.55
CA HIS A 43 -19.93 -19.51 -3.22
C HIS A 43 -18.68 -19.02 -3.97
N LYS A 44 -18.28 -19.67 -5.06
CA LYS A 44 -17.06 -19.35 -5.84
C LYS A 44 -17.10 -17.98 -6.52
N GLU A 45 -18.29 -17.40 -6.67
CA GLU A 45 -18.50 -16.04 -7.19
C GLU A 45 -18.61 -14.98 -6.08
N HIS A 46 -18.56 -15.37 -4.80
CA HIS A 46 -18.57 -14.44 -3.67
C HIS A 46 -17.18 -13.85 -3.45
N ILE A 47 -17.11 -12.70 -2.77
CA ILE A 47 -15.86 -12.12 -2.31
C ILE A 47 -15.54 -12.68 -0.92
N TRP A 48 -14.40 -13.33 -0.80
CA TRP A 48 -13.90 -13.92 0.45
C TRP A 48 -12.97 -12.93 1.14
N ILE A 49 -13.30 -12.55 2.37
CA ILE A 49 -12.66 -11.48 3.13
C ILE A 49 -12.02 -12.09 4.36
N GLY A 50 -10.74 -11.81 4.59
CA GLY A 50 -10.03 -12.26 5.79
C GLY A 50 -8.93 -11.28 6.18
N TYR A 51 -8.37 -11.43 7.36
CA TYR A 51 -7.26 -10.60 7.85
C TYR A 51 -5.92 -11.27 7.55
N ASN A 52 -5.02 -10.61 6.82
CA ASN A 52 -3.77 -11.21 6.32
C ASN A 52 -3.97 -12.44 5.39
N SER A 53 -5.20 -12.62 4.92
CA SER A 53 -5.62 -13.73 4.07
C SER A 53 -4.88 -13.80 2.73
N ARG A 54 -4.32 -12.67 2.26
CA ARG A 54 -3.49 -12.65 1.05
C ARG A 54 -2.20 -13.47 1.23
N HIS A 55 -1.68 -13.53 2.45
CA HIS A 55 -0.43 -14.20 2.75
C HIS A 55 -0.63 -15.63 3.28
N TYR A 56 -1.75 -15.92 3.92
CA TYR A 56 -1.96 -17.18 4.63
C TYR A 56 -3.24 -17.94 4.20
N ASP A 57 -4.41 -17.51 4.67
CA ASP A 57 -5.67 -18.28 4.65
C ASP A 57 -6.10 -18.74 3.26
N GLN A 58 -5.88 -17.89 2.24
CA GLN A 58 -6.23 -18.27 0.88
C GLN A 58 -5.48 -19.53 0.41
N TYR A 59 -4.25 -19.74 0.89
CA TYR A 59 -3.43 -20.89 0.50
C TYR A 59 -3.81 -22.13 1.30
N ILE A 60 -4.27 -21.97 2.54
CA ILE A 60 -4.88 -23.04 3.32
C ILE A 60 -6.15 -23.53 2.61
N LEU A 61 -7.08 -22.63 2.31
CA LEU A 61 -8.32 -22.92 1.58
C LEU A 61 -8.02 -23.62 0.24
N LYS A 62 -7.18 -23.01 -0.61
CA LYS A 62 -6.82 -23.57 -1.93
C LYS A 62 -6.08 -24.91 -1.80
N GLY A 63 -5.25 -25.06 -0.78
CA GLY A 63 -4.54 -26.29 -0.48
C GLY A 63 -5.48 -27.45 -0.21
N ILE A 64 -6.46 -27.24 0.68
CA ILE A 64 -7.47 -28.25 0.99
C ILE A 64 -8.25 -28.64 -0.27
N LEU A 65 -8.68 -27.65 -1.06
CA LEU A 65 -9.41 -27.89 -2.33
C LEU A 65 -8.59 -28.66 -3.38
N LEU A 66 -7.27 -28.60 -3.31
CA LEU A 66 -6.35 -29.35 -4.18
C LEU A 66 -5.89 -30.69 -3.57
N GLY A 67 -6.36 -31.04 -2.36
CA GLY A 67 -5.95 -32.25 -1.66
C GLY A 67 -4.56 -32.18 -1.02
N PHE A 68 -3.99 -30.98 -0.86
CA PHE A 68 -2.75 -30.80 -0.12
C PHE A 68 -2.98 -30.85 1.40
N ASN A 69 -1.93 -31.22 2.13
CA ASN A 69 -1.92 -31.17 3.58
C ASN A 69 -1.80 -29.70 4.06
N PRO A 70 -2.79 -29.16 4.80
CA PRO A 70 -2.79 -27.77 5.25
C PRO A 70 -1.62 -27.42 6.16
N HIS A 71 -1.24 -28.33 7.07
CA HIS A 71 -0.12 -28.13 7.98
C HIS A 71 1.22 -27.98 7.24
N LYS A 72 1.43 -28.72 6.14
CA LYS A 72 2.63 -28.52 5.30
C LYS A 72 2.67 -27.15 4.65
N ILE A 73 1.52 -26.60 4.27
CA ILE A 73 1.42 -25.24 3.71
C ILE A 73 1.68 -24.22 4.82
N SER A 74 1.07 -24.39 5.98
CA SER A 74 1.28 -23.53 7.14
C SER A 74 2.76 -23.47 7.54
N LYS A 75 3.42 -24.62 7.70
CA LYS A 75 4.86 -24.71 8.00
C LYS A 75 5.73 -23.99 6.95
N PHE A 76 5.40 -24.13 5.67
CA PHE A 76 6.11 -23.45 4.59
C PHE A 76 5.98 -21.92 4.69
N ILE A 77 4.80 -21.42 5.06
CA ILE A 77 4.55 -19.98 5.15
C ILE A 77 5.14 -19.40 6.45
N ILE A 78 4.84 -20.02 7.59
CA ILE A 78 5.14 -19.49 8.93
C ILE A 78 6.56 -19.85 9.35
N SER A 79 6.91 -21.15 9.40
CA SER A 79 8.20 -21.60 9.90
C SER A 79 9.34 -21.33 8.91
N GLU A 80 9.14 -21.59 7.62
CA GLU A 80 10.16 -21.36 6.59
C GLU A 80 10.16 -19.90 6.06
N LYS A 81 9.19 -19.07 6.47
CA LYS A 81 9.04 -17.66 6.06
C LYS A 81 8.99 -17.47 4.54
N LYS A 82 8.40 -18.43 3.82
CA LYS A 82 8.29 -18.37 2.35
C LYS A 82 6.93 -17.84 1.91
N PRO A 83 6.86 -17.05 0.82
CA PRO A 83 5.59 -16.59 0.29
C PRO A 83 4.68 -17.75 -0.14
N GLY A 84 3.44 -17.80 0.35
CA GLY A 84 2.53 -18.95 0.14
C GLY A 84 2.29 -19.32 -1.34
N TRP A 85 2.30 -18.34 -2.26
CA TRP A 85 2.17 -18.61 -3.70
C TRP A 85 3.30 -19.47 -4.28
N GLN A 86 4.47 -19.54 -3.63
CA GLN A 86 5.60 -20.36 -4.07
C GLN A 86 5.45 -21.84 -3.74
N TYR A 87 4.53 -22.21 -2.84
CA TYR A 87 4.33 -23.61 -2.45
C TYR A 87 3.87 -24.47 -3.64
N SER A 88 2.94 -23.96 -4.45
CA SER A 88 2.47 -24.67 -5.64
C SER A 88 1.86 -23.73 -6.69
N SER A 89 2.25 -23.94 -7.95
CA SER A 89 1.63 -23.25 -9.10
C SER A 89 0.16 -23.66 -9.31
N LEU A 90 -0.27 -24.81 -8.77
CA LEU A 90 -1.65 -25.30 -8.88
C LEU A 90 -2.66 -24.38 -8.18
N PHE A 91 -2.24 -23.57 -7.21
CA PHE A 91 -3.09 -22.57 -6.57
C PHE A 91 -3.73 -21.57 -7.55
N GLN A 92 -3.10 -21.35 -8.72
CA GLN A 92 -3.64 -20.47 -9.75
C GLN A 92 -4.88 -21.06 -10.46
N LYS A 93 -5.09 -22.38 -10.37
CA LYS A 93 -6.27 -23.06 -10.94
C LYS A 93 -7.53 -22.83 -10.12
N ILE A 94 -7.39 -22.52 -8.83
CA ILE A 94 -8.53 -22.26 -7.94
C ILE A 94 -8.87 -20.77 -7.99
N LYS A 95 -10.04 -20.48 -8.55
CA LYS A 95 -10.60 -19.14 -8.61
C LYS A 95 -11.04 -18.69 -7.21
N LEU A 96 -10.51 -17.57 -6.73
CA LEU A 96 -10.92 -17.00 -5.45
C LEU A 96 -10.91 -15.48 -5.53
N TYR A 97 -12.07 -14.85 -5.36
CA TYR A 97 -12.18 -13.41 -5.25
C TYR A 97 -11.87 -12.99 -3.82
N GLN A 98 -10.59 -12.90 -3.48
CA GLN A 98 -10.16 -12.63 -2.11
C GLN A 98 -9.92 -11.13 -1.88
N TYR A 99 -10.33 -10.59 -0.74
CA TYR A 99 -9.99 -9.24 -0.29
C TYR A 99 -9.39 -9.30 1.11
N ASP A 100 -8.27 -8.60 1.29
CA ASP A 100 -7.55 -8.61 2.57
C ASP A 100 -7.82 -7.31 3.31
N VAL A 101 -8.30 -7.42 4.55
CA VAL A 101 -8.62 -6.28 5.42
C VAL A 101 -7.34 -5.62 5.98
N MET A 102 -6.21 -6.35 5.96
CA MET A 102 -4.93 -5.85 6.44
C MET A 102 -4.38 -4.78 5.49
N THR A 103 -4.35 -3.53 5.95
CA THR A 103 -3.78 -2.38 5.24
C THR A 103 -2.52 -1.80 5.90
N THR A 104 -2.26 -2.18 7.15
CA THR A 104 -1.09 -1.78 7.95
C THR A 104 -0.33 -3.01 8.40
N HIS A 105 0.83 -2.83 9.05
CA HIS A 105 1.65 -3.92 9.57
C HIS A 105 1.15 -4.47 10.92
N ASN A 106 -0.02 -4.02 11.39
CA ASN A 106 -0.55 -4.44 12.68
C ASN A 106 -1.13 -5.85 12.60
N SER A 107 -0.94 -6.64 13.65
CA SER A 107 -1.66 -7.91 13.79
C SER A 107 -3.15 -7.66 14.08
N LEU A 108 -3.97 -8.70 13.93
CA LEU A 108 -5.38 -8.63 14.30
C LEU A 108 -5.52 -8.29 15.81
N LYS A 109 -4.76 -8.99 16.66
CA LYS A 109 -4.71 -8.80 18.12
C LYS A 109 -4.28 -7.40 18.56
N GLU A 110 -3.34 -6.78 17.85
CA GLU A 110 -2.96 -5.38 18.13
C GLU A 110 -4.14 -4.42 17.88
N LEU A 111 -4.88 -4.62 16.80
CA LEU A 111 -6.05 -3.80 16.50
C LEU A 111 -7.19 -4.04 17.49
N GLU A 112 -7.43 -5.29 17.89
CA GLU A 112 -8.36 -5.64 18.96
C GLU A 112 -8.02 -4.90 20.25
N GLY A 113 -6.74 -4.92 20.66
CA GLY A 113 -6.25 -4.20 21.83
C GLY A 113 -6.48 -2.69 21.73
N PHE A 114 -6.28 -2.08 20.56
CA PHE A 114 -6.58 -0.66 20.34
C PHE A 114 -8.08 -0.33 20.43
N MET A 115 -8.95 -1.27 20.07
CA MET A 115 -10.40 -1.13 20.17
C MET A 115 -10.93 -1.43 21.59
N GLY A 116 -10.08 -1.94 22.48
CA GLY A 116 -10.47 -2.38 23.83
C GLY A 116 -11.19 -3.73 23.84
N ASN A 117 -11.01 -4.52 22.78
CA ASN A 117 -11.60 -5.83 22.62
C ASN A 117 -10.77 -6.91 23.34
N ASP A 118 -11.33 -8.11 23.49
CA ASP A 118 -10.71 -9.21 24.22
C ASP A 118 -9.58 -9.85 23.38
N ILE A 119 -8.35 -9.78 23.88
CA ILE A 119 -7.16 -10.25 23.17
C ILE A 119 -6.72 -11.66 23.59
N ARG A 120 -7.57 -12.41 24.30
CA ARG A 120 -7.23 -13.77 24.74
C ARG A 120 -7.07 -14.71 23.55
N GLU A 121 -5.93 -15.41 23.53
CA GLU A 121 -5.67 -16.48 22.57
C GLU A 121 -6.21 -17.83 23.06
N THR A 122 -6.29 -18.81 22.16
CA THR A 122 -6.58 -20.20 22.54
C THR A 122 -5.46 -20.76 23.43
N THR A 123 -5.86 -21.60 24.38
CA THR A 123 -4.95 -22.36 25.24
C THR A 123 -4.40 -23.62 24.55
N VAL A 124 -4.97 -24.00 23.40
CA VAL A 124 -4.53 -25.15 22.61
C VAL A 124 -3.28 -24.79 21.81
N SER A 125 -2.18 -25.49 22.07
CA SER A 125 -0.92 -25.25 21.34
C SER A 125 -1.04 -25.65 19.86
N PHE A 126 -0.64 -24.75 18.97
CA PHE A 126 -0.56 -25.02 17.53
C PHE A 126 0.47 -26.10 17.15
N ASP A 127 1.41 -26.43 18.04
CA ASP A 127 2.45 -27.45 17.82
C ASP A 127 2.04 -28.84 18.34
N ILE A 128 0.80 -29.02 18.76
CA ILE A 128 0.34 -30.27 19.37
C ILE A 128 0.38 -31.44 18.37
N ASP A 129 1.28 -32.40 18.62
CA ASP A 129 1.49 -33.56 17.73
C ASP A 129 0.55 -34.73 18.04
N ARG A 130 -0.75 -34.42 18.17
CA ARG A 130 -1.84 -35.41 18.22
C ARG A 130 -3.12 -34.80 17.68
N LYS A 131 -4.15 -35.63 17.49
CA LYS A 131 -5.49 -35.12 17.22
C LYS A 131 -6.02 -34.31 18.40
N LEU A 132 -6.74 -33.24 18.10
CA LEU A 132 -7.46 -32.44 19.07
C LEU A 132 -8.61 -33.23 19.70
N THR A 133 -8.84 -33.03 21.00
CA THR A 133 -10.05 -33.54 21.66
C THR A 133 -11.27 -32.75 21.22
N LYS A 134 -12.47 -33.22 21.58
CA LYS A 134 -13.71 -32.51 21.22
C LYS A 134 -13.78 -31.15 21.90
N GLU A 135 -13.28 -31.05 23.12
CA GLU A 135 -13.25 -29.84 23.94
C GLU A 135 -12.25 -28.84 23.34
N GLU A 136 -11.06 -29.28 22.95
CA GLU A 136 -10.06 -28.46 22.26
C GLU A 136 -10.60 -27.96 20.91
N ILE A 137 -11.29 -28.81 20.14
CA ILE A 137 -11.94 -28.39 18.89
C ILE A 137 -12.97 -27.29 19.16
N GLN A 138 -13.80 -27.42 20.20
CA GLN A 138 -14.80 -26.40 20.53
C GLN A 138 -14.17 -25.07 20.95
N GLU A 139 -13.07 -25.13 21.71
CA GLU A 139 -12.30 -23.94 22.09
C GLU A 139 -11.72 -23.24 20.86
N VAL A 140 -11.03 -23.98 19.99
CA VAL A 140 -10.44 -23.42 18.75
C VAL A 140 -11.52 -22.89 17.81
N VAL A 141 -12.67 -23.56 17.69
CA VAL A 141 -13.81 -23.02 16.91
C VAL A 141 -14.30 -21.70 17.49
N SER A 142 -14.33 -21.56 18.81
CA SER A 142 -14.76 -20.33 19.47
C SER A 142 -13.75 -19.21 19.25
N TYR A 143 -12.45 -19.51 19.39
CA TYR A 143 -11.33 -18.62 19.10
C TYR A 143 -11.35 -18.13 17.63
N CYS A 144 -11.38 -19.05 16.67
CA CYS A 144 -11.42 -18.70 15.24
C CYS A 144 -12.73 -17.97 14.86
N THR A 145 -13.87 -18.29 15.51
CA THR A 145 -15.10 -17.50 15.32
C THR A 145 -14.89 -16.05 15.75
N TYR A 146 -14.26 -15.84 16.91
CA TYR A 146 -13.96 -14.50 17.40
C TYR A 146 -13.05 -13.74 16.43
N ASP A 147 -12.01 -14.37 15.88
CA ASP A 147 -11.12 -13.74 14.89
C ASP A 147 -11.86 -13.34 13.60
N VAL A 148 -12.82 -14.14 13.13
CA VAL A 148 -13.69 -13.77 12.00
C VAL A 148 -14.60 -12.59 12.35
N GLU A 149 -15.17 -12.56 13.55
CA GLU A 149 -16.00 -11.45 14.03
C GLU A 149 -15.20 -10.15 14.18
N GLN A 150 -13.98 -10.21 14.72
CA GLN A 150 -13.06 -9.07 14.81
C GLN A 150 -12.61 -8.59 13.44
N THR A 151 -12.37 -9.51 12.50
CA THR A 151 -12.11 -9.15 11.10
C THR A 151 -13.30 -8.40 10.47
N MET A 152 -14.54 -8.80 10.77
CA MET A 152 -15.74 -8.08 10.33
C MET A 152 -15.83 -6.67 10.94
N GLU A 153 -15.54 -6.51 12.23
CA GLU A 153 -15.54 -5.22 12.92
C GLU A 153 -14.52 -4.25 12.29
N ILE A 154 -13.28 -4.71 12.09
CA ILE A 154 -12.23 -3.92 11.43
C ILE A 154 -12.60 -3.61 9.98
N PHE A 155 -13.23 -4.55 9.27
CA PHE A 155 -13.74 -4.29 7.93
C PHE A 155 -14.79 -3.17 7.92
N LEU A 156 -15.69 -3.10 8.90
CA LEU A 156 -16.66 -2.01 9.00
C LEU A 156 -15.97 -0.67 9.24
N HIS A 157 -14.96 -0.62 10.11
CA HIS A 157 -14.13 0.58 10.31
C HIS A 157 -13.34 0.99 9.06
N ARG A 158 -12.95 0.00 8.22
CA ARG A 158 -12.19 0.21 6.99
C ARG A 158 -13.05 0.10 5.72
N LYS A 159 -14.38 0.19 5.83
CA LYS A 159 -15.29 -0.06 4.70
C LYS A 159 -15.00 0.85 3.50
N GLU A 160 -14.59 2.09 3.76
CA GLU A 160 -14.21 3.05 2.73
C GLU A 160 -13.03 2.54 1.86
N GLU A 161 -12.08 1.79 2.44
CA GLU A 161 -10.97 1.20 1.68
C GLU A 161 -11.46 0.13 0.70
N PHE A 162 -12.40 -0.71 1.14
CA PHE A 162 -13.03 -1.71 0.27
C PHE A 162 -13.85 -1.04 -0.84
N ASP A 163 -14.72 -0.08 -0.48
CA ASP A 163 -15.56 0.64 -1.42
C ASP A 163 -14.71 1.39 -2.46
N SER A 164 -13.62 2.03 -2.01
CA SER A 164 -12.60 2.67 -2.85
C SER A 164 -11.96 1.69 -3.83
N HIS A 165 -11.65 0.47 -3.36
CA HIS A 165 -11.09 -0.59 -4.20
C HIS A 165 -12.09 -1.07 -5.26
N VAL A 166 -13.35 -1.29 -4.87
CA VAL A 166 -14.43 -1.69 -5.81
C VAL A 166 -14.72 -0.57 -6.81
N ALA A 167 -14.77 0.69 -6.36
CA ALA A 167 -14.95 1.85 -7.22
C ALA A 167 -13.82 1.97 -8.25
N LEU A 168 -12.58 1.67 -7.86
CA LEU A 168 -11.44 1.62 -8.77
C LEU A 168 -11.61 0.56 -9.86
N LEU A 169 -12.02 -0.66 -9.50
CA LEU A 169 -12.29 -1.71 -10.49
C LEU A 169 -13.40 -1.29 -11.47
N LYS A 170 -14.49 -0.71 -10.97
CA LYS A 170 -15.61 -0.23 -11.79
C LYS A 170 -15.19 0.91 -12.72
N ALA A 171 -14.47 1.92 -12.21
CA ALA A 171 -14.07 3.11 -12.96
C ALA A 171 -13.19 2.78 -14.18
N PHE A 172 -12.37 1.73 -14.08
CA PHE A 172 -11.48 1.27 -15.14
C PHE A 172 -11.96 -0.01 -15.83
N ASN A 173 -13.21 -0.41 -15.61
CA ASN A 173 -13.82 -1.62 -16.18
C ASN A 173 -12.95 -2.88 -16.03
N LEU A 174 -12.38 -3.06 -14.84
CA LEU A 174 -11.50 -4.17 -14.52
C LEU A 174 -12.31 -5.40 -14.05
N PRO A 175 -11.88 -6.63 -14.42
CA PRO A 175 -12.57 -7.84 -13.96
C PRO A 175 -12.51 -8.02 -12.44
N LEU A 176 -13.57 -8.55 -11.84
CA LEU A 176 -13.68 -8.76 -10.39
C LEU A 176 -12.53 -9.59 -9.80
N LYS A 177 -11.92 -10.50 -10.57
CA LYS A 177 -10.74 -11.28 -10.13
C LYS A 177 -9.58 -10.42 -9.61
N TYR A 178 -9.52 -9.15 -10.01
CA TYR A 178 -8.51 -8.21 -9.57
C TYR A 178 -8.75 -7.60 -8.19
N ILE A 179 -9.86 -7.92 -7.52
CA ILE A 179 -10.10 -7.55 -6.10
C ILE A 179 -8.99 -8.05 -5.16
N SER A 180 -8.29 -9.12 -5.56
CA SER A 180 -7.15 -9.70 -4.83
C SER A 180 -5.86 -8.89 -4.94
N LYS A 181 -5.76 -8.00 -5.94
CA LYS A 181 -4.58 -7.18 -6.20
C LYS A 181 -4.51 -5.99 -5.26
N THR A 182 -3.32 -5.48 -5.00
CA THR A 182 -3.16 -4.20 -4.29
C THR A 182 -3.46 -3.02 -5.22
N LYS A 183 -3.75 -1.83 -4.68
CA LYS A 183 -3.93 -0.60 -5.47
C LYS A 183 -2.73 -0.32 -6.40
N ALA A 184 -1.50 -0.58 -5.93
CA ALA A 184 -0.28 -0.46 -6.73
C ALA A 184 -0.19 -1.48 -7.87
N GLN A 185 -0.67 -2.72 -7.67
CA GLN A 185 -0.75 -3.71 -8.74
C GLN A 185 -1.86 -3.35 -9.75
N LEU A 186 -2.97 -2.79 -9.29
CA LEU A 186 -4.04 -2.28 -10.17
C LEU A 186 -3.56 -1.12 -11.02
N ALA A 187 -2.80 -0.17 -10.46
CA ALA A 187 -2.20 0.92 -11.22
C ALA A 187 -1.34 0.39 -12.39
N ALA A 188 -0.53 -0.65 -12.14
CA ALA A 188 0.28 -1.27 -13.17
C ALA A 188 -0.55 -1.96 -14.26
N VAL A 189 -1.65 -2.62 -13.89
CA VAL A 189 -2.60 -3.22 -14.84
C VAL A 189 -3.27 -2.14 -15.69
N ILE A 190 -3.77 -1.08 -15.05
CA ILE A 190 -4.46 0.04 -15.73
C ILE A 190 -3.51 0.72 -16.72
N LEU A 191 -2.26 0.96 -16.31
CA LEU A 191 -1.23 1.57 -17.14
C LEU A 191 -0.56 0.59 -18.12
N LYS A 192 -1.05 -0.66 -18.20
CA LYS A 192 -0.52 -1.71 -19.10
C LYS A 192 0.99 -1.91 -18.95
N ALA A 193 1.51 -1.78 -17.74
CA ALA A 193 2.94 -1.81 -17.49
C ALA A 193 3.52 -3.23 -17.67
N ARG A 194 4.71 -3.31 -18.27
CA ARG A 194 5.46 -4.56 -18.43
C ARG A 194 6.86 -4.40 -17.88
N LYS A 195 7.19 -5.18 -16.84
CA LYS A 195 8.49 -5.09 -16.17
C LYS A 195 9.63 -5.42 -17.12
N LEU A 196 10.65 -4.57 -17.14
CA LEU A 196 11.96 -4.86 -17.75
C LEU A 196 13.05 -4.69 -16.69
N THR A 197 14.09 -5.54 -16.74
CA THR A 197 15.25 -5.44 -15.87
C THR A 197 16.21 -4.39 -16.42
N ARG A 198 16.66 -3.46 -15.56
CA ARG A 198 17.65 -2.42 -15.89
C ARG A 198 18.60 -2.24 -14.71
N ASN A 199 19.83 -1.81 -14.99
CA ASN A 199 20.89 -1.59 -14.01
C ASN A 199 21.35 -0.12 -14.04
N ASP A 200 20.39 0.82 -14.06
CA ASP A 200 20.61 2.26 -14.22
C ASP A 200 19.95 3.08 -13.09
N GLU A 201 19.75 2.47 -11.93
CA GLU A 201 18.96 3.01 -10.80
C GLU A 201 19.41 4.40 -10.32
N PHE A 202 20.70 4.72 -10.44
CA PHE A 202 21.28 5.99 -10.02
C PHE A 202 21.66 6.92 -11.18
N ASP A 203 21.29 6.59 -12.42
CA ASP A 203 21.55 7.42 -13.60
C ASP A 203 20.54 8.58 -13.67
N LEU A 204 20.64 9.48 -12.70
CA LEU A 204 19.67 10.55 -12.46
C LEU A 204 19.53 11.51 -13.64
N ILE A 205 18.29 11.87 -13.95
CA ILE A 205 17.95 13.01 -14.81
C ILE A 205 17.36 14.09 -13.91
N LEU A 206 18.01 15.25 -13.85
CA LEU A 206 17.51 16.39 -13.08
C LEU A 206 16.58 17.25 -13.93
N PRO A 207 15.55 17.89 -13.34
CA PRO A 207 14.70 18.85 -14.02
C PRO A 207 15.52 19.94 -14.75
N ASN A 208 15.27 20.14 -16.04
CA ASN A 208 15.96 21.16 -16.87
C ASN A 208 15.58 22.60 -16.49
N THR A 209 14.51 22.78 -15.70
CA THR A 209 14.01 24.06 -15.18
C THR A 209 14.62 24.45 -13.85
N LEU A 210 15.42 23.58 -13.22
CA LEU A 210 16.00 23.77 -11.90
C LEU A 210 16.96 24.98 -11.86
N LYS A 211 16.77 25.90 -10.90
CA LYS A 211 17.58 27.12 -10.77
C LYS A 211 18.02 27.41 -9.33
N ILE A 212 18.89 26.54 -8.79
CA ILE A 212 19.47 26.70 -7.45
C ILE A 212 20.81 27.42 -7.55
N GLU A 213 20.96 28.55 -6.88
CA GLU A 213 22.20 29.33 -6.85
C GLU A 213 22.92 29.26 -5.51
N LYS A 214 22.20 29.48 -4.41
CA LYS A 214 22.74 29.50 -3.05
C LYS A 214 23.10 28.10 -2.54
N TYR A 215 22.29 27.10 -2.88
CA TYR A 215 22.41 25.72 -2.36
C TYR A 215 22.96 24.71 -3.37
N LYS A 216 23.84 25.15 -4.30
CA LYS A 216 24.38 24.29 -5.39
C LYS A 216 25.05 23.00 -4.92
N HIS A 217 25.70 23.02 -3.77
CA HIS A 217 26.35 21.83 -3.20
C HIS A 217 25.37 20.67 -2.94
N VAL A 218 24.07 20.95 -2.72
CA VAL A 218 23.05 19.89 -2.60
C VAL A 218 22.85 19.19 -3.95
N VAL A 219 22.83 19.96 -5.04
CA VAL A 219 22.74 19.41 -6.41
C VAL A 219 23.99 18.60 -6.74
N GLU A 220 25.16 19.11 -6.38
CA GLU A 220 26.45 18.43 -6.56
C GLU A 220 26.52 17.13 -5.77
N TRP A 221 25.96 17.11 -4.55
CA TRP A 221 25.89 15.91 -3.71
C TRP A 221 25.16 14.75 -4.40
N TYR A 222 24.00 15.00 -5.02
CA TYR A 222 23.28 13.96 -5.79
C TYR A 222 23.99 13.53 -7.07
N LYS A 223 24.81 14.41 -7.67
CA LYS A 223 25.58 14.10 -8.88
C LYS A 223 26.83 13.29 -8.60
N ASP A 224 27.37 13.34 -7.39
CA ASP A 224 28.55 12.58 -6.98
C ASP A 224 28.21 11.08 -6.85
N PRO A 225 28.83 10.20 -7.67
CA PRO A 225 28.62 8.76 -7.61
C PRO A 225 28.91 8.13 -6.23
N ASN A 226 29.74 8.75 -5.39
CA ASN A 226 30.02 8.24 -4.03
C ASN A 226 28.79 8.30 -3.11
N ASN A 227 27.79 9.10 -3.47
CA ASN A 227 26.55 9.27 -2.72
C ASN A 227 25.39 8.41 -3.26
N HIS A 228 25.59 7.67 -4.37
CA HIS A 228 24.60 6.81 -5.04
C HIS A 228 24.32 5.52 -4.25
N SER A 229 23.79 5.70 -3.04
CA SER A 229 23.40 4.64 -2.12
C SER A 229 22.32 5.14 -1.18
N TYR A 230 21.30 4.31 -0.94
CA TYR A 230 20.19 4.62 -0.04
C TYR A 230 20.61 4.84 1.42
N GLU A 231 21.82 4.42 1.80
CA GLU A 231 22.40 4.61 3.14
C GLU A 231 23.08 5.99 3.31
N LYS A 232 23.19 6.78 2.24
CA LYS A 232 23.83 8.09 2.25
C LYS A 232 22.79 9.19 2.44
N SER A 233 23.16 10.17 3.26
CA SER A 233 22.40 11.40 3.48
C SER A 233 23.34 12.61 3.59
N LEU A 234 22.78 13.79 3.40
CA LEU A 234 23.43 15.08 3.60
C LEU A 234 22.61 15.88 4.61
N GLU A 235 23.21 16.15 5.77
CA GLU A 235 22.64 17.05 6.78
C GLU A 235 23.12 18.47 6.54
N ILE A 236 22.20 19.42 6.42
CA ILE A 236 22.53 20.81 6.11
C ILE A 236 21.44 21.80 6.50
N ALA A 237 21.82 23.05 6.78
CA ALA A 237 20.87 24.13 7.02
C ALA A 237 20.42 24.81 5.71
N ILE A 238 19.12 24.74 5.41
CA ILE A 238 18.47 25.48 4.31
C ILE A 238 17.54 26.53 4.91
N SER A 239 17.66 27.79 4.50
CA SER A 239 16.91 28.92 5.08
C SER A 239 16.95 28.97 6.61
N GLY A 240 18.07 28.57 7.22
CA GLY A 240 18.25 28.52 8.67
C GLY A 240 17.48 27.39 9.39
N VAL A 241 16.99 26.40 8.65
CA VAL A 241 16.28 25.22 9.17
C VAL A 241 17.12 23.97 8.88
N PRO A 242 17.35 23.07 9.86
CA PRO A 242 18.00 21.78 9.61
C PRO A 242 17.21 20.95 8.59
N HIS A 243 17.90 20.46 7.57
CA HIS A 243 17.36 19.58 6.54
C HIS A 243 18.23 18.34 6.41
N VAL A 244 17.58 17.25 6.02
CA VAL A 244 18.24 16.01 5.61
C VAL A 244 17.87 15.74 4.16
N PHE A 245 18.85 15.78 3.27
CA PHE A 245 18.71 15.34 1.89
C PHE A 245 19.14 13.87 1.80
N ALA A 246 18.26 13.04 1.26
CA ALA A 246 18.50 11.62 1.07
C ALA A 246 17.77 11.14 -0.19
N TRP A 247 17.57 9.84 -0.32
CA TRP A 247 16.88 9.20 -1.45
C TRP A 247 15.37 9.01 -1.23
N GLY A 248 14.83 9.79 -0.27
CA GLY A 248 13.42 9.89 0.11
C GLY A 248 12.85 11.29 -0.13
N GLY A 249 11.70 11.62 0.45
CA GLY A 249 11.13 12.97 0.35
C GLY A 249 11.96 14.01 1.09
N LEU A 250 11.76 15.30 0.77
CA LEU A 250 12.43 16.40 1.48
C LEU A 250 11.85 16.52 2.89
N HIS A 251 12.71 16.55 3.91
CA HIS A 251 12.28 16.80 5.28
C HIS A 251 13.19 17.83 5.96
N GLY A 252 12.58 18.84 6.56
CA GLY A 252 13.25 19.83 7.38
C GLY A 252 12.27 20.53 8.30
N ALA A 253 12.63 20.75 9.55
CA ALA A 253 11.77 21.39 10.53
C ALA A 253 12.59 22.11 11.59
N ARG A 254 12.02 23.17 12.16
CA ARG A 254 12.54 23.79 13.38
C ARG A 254 12.07 22.97 14.59
N ASP A 255 13.00 22.49 15.39
CA ASP A 255 12.68 21.76 16.60
C ASP A 255 12.03 22.67 17.65
N LYS A 256 10.96 22.16 18.29
CA LYS A 256 10.24 22.83 19.40
C LYS A 256 9.90 24.29 19.09
N TYR A 257 9.37 24.53 17.89
CA TYR A 257 9.07 25.86 17.40
C TYR A 257 7.63 26.28 17.71
N GLN A 258 7.47 27.48 18.26
CA GLN A 258 6.18 28.14 18.43
C GLN A 258 6.32 29.58 17.94
N ASP A 259 5.34 30.04 17.16
CA ASP A 259 5.32 31.40 16.66
C ASP A 259 3.88 31.81 16.31
N GLU A 260 3.65 33.12 16.23
CA GLU A 260 2.38 33.74 15.88
C GLU A 260 2.55 34.69 14.70
N GLY A 261 1.47 34.92 13.94
CA GLY A 261 1.43 35.83 12.80
C GLY A 261 0.85 35.21 11.54
N ILE A 262 1.26 35.70 10.38
CA ILE A 262 0.78 35.19 9.08
C ILE A 262 1.61 33.97 8.69
N LEU A 263 1.08 32.80 9.01
CA LEU A 263 1.63 31.51 8.60
C LEU A 263 1.02 31.09 7.27
N VAL A 264 1.88 30.63 6.36
CA VAL A 264 1.52 30.29 5.00
C VAL A 264 1.86 28.84 4.79
N ASN A 265 0.86 28.05 4.43
CA ASN A 265 1.01 26.66 4.06
C ASN A 265 0.92 26.53 2.53
N VAL A 266 1.98 26.03 1.91
CA VAL A 266 2.08 25.73 0.49
C VAL A 266 2.01 24.22 0.34
N ASP A 267 1.06 23.73 -0.46
CA ASP A 267 0.90 22.30 -0.78
C ASP A 267 0.84 22.14 -2.30
N VAL A 268 1.78 21.37 -2.86
CA VAL A 268 1.87 21.20 -4.31
C VAL A 268 0.86 20.15 -4.77
N ALA A 269 -0.22 20.61 -5.39
CA ALA A 269 -1.29 19.74 -5.85
C ALA A 269 -0.79 18.65 -6.82
N SER A 270 -0.92 17.39 -6.39
CA SER A 270 -0.53 16.21 -7.20
C SER A 270 0.95 16.23 -7.59
N PHE A 271 1.83 16.57 -6.64
CA PHE A 271 3.23 16.83 -6.89
C PHE A 271 3.93 15.77 -7.78
N TYR A 272 4.04 14.53 -7.30
CA TYR A 272 4.68 13.46 -8.07
C TYR A 272 4.00 13.15 -9.41
N PRO A 273 2.67 13.04 -9.50
CA PRO A 273 2.00 12.92 -10.80
C PRO A 273 2.35 14.04 -11.80
N SER A 274 2.47 15.28 -11.33
CA SER A 274 2.86 16.40 -12.19
C SER A 274 4.33 16.29 -12.62
N LEU A 275 5.25 15.88 -11.74
CA LEU A 275 6.66 15.65 -12.10
C LEU A 275 6.82 14.55 -13.16
N MET A 276 6.05 13.46 -13.04
CA MET A 276 6.07 12.36 -14.01
C MET A 276 5.66 12.79 -15.41
N LEU A 277 4.76 13.77 -15.53
CA LEU A 277 4.29 14.31 -16.80
C LEU A 277 5.22 15.39 -17.36
N GLU A 278 5.66 16.32 -16.52
CA GLU A 278 6.43 17.49 -16.95
C GLU A 278 7.88 17.12 -17.34
N TYR A 279 8.51 16.21 -16.60
CA TYR A 279 9.92 15.86 -16.78
C TYR A 279 10.14 14.45 -17.33
N ASP A 280 9.08 13.80 -17.81
CA ASP A 280 9.11 12.42 -18.32
C ASP A 280 9.68 11.41 -17.29
N PHE A 281 9.30 11.57 -16.02
CA PHE A 281 9.71 10.70 -14.92
C PHE A 281 8.75 9.54 -14.67
N LEU A 282 7.79 9.29 -15.56
CA LEU A 282 6.94 8.10 -15.49
C LEU A 282 7.79 6.83 -15.69
N SER A 283 7.36 5.71 -15.08
CA SER A 283 7.96 4.40 -15.34
C SER A 283 8.07 4.10 -16.83
N ARG A 284 9.27 3.75 -17.28
CA ARG A 284 9.56 3.34 -18.67
C ARG A 284 8.96 1.98 -19.02
N ASN A 285 8.29 1.33 -18.07
CA ASN A 285 7.55 0.10 -18.28
C ASN A 285 6.11 0.35 -18.74
N VAL A 286 5.61 1.58 -18.66
CA VAL A 286 4.30 1.96 -19.20
C VAL A 286 4.37 1.97 -20.72
N GLU A 287 3.46 1.23 -21.37
CA GLU A 287 3.47 1.04 -22.82
C GLU A 287 3.12 2.33 -23.59
N ASP A 288 2.23 3.16 -23.04
CA ASP A 288 1.80 4.42 -23.63
C ASP A 288 1.67 5.51 -22.56
N ILE A 289 2.58 6.48 -22.56
CA ILE A 289 2.61 7.61 -21.63
C ILE A 289 1.31 8.46 -21.73
N SER A 290 0.67 8.49 -22.91
CA SER A 290 -0.58 9.22 -23.11
C SER A 290 -1.71 8.72 -22.21
N LEU A 291 -1.64 7.44 -21.79
CA LEU A 291 -2.62 6.86 -20.88
C LEU A 291 -2.57 7.50 -19.50
N TYR A 292 -1.37 7.72 -18.96
CA TYR A 292 -1.19 8.39 -17.67
C TYR A 292 -1.67 9.85 -17.75
N LYS A 293 -1.35 10.54 -18.85
CA LYS A 293 -1.82 11.91 -19.11
C LYS A 293 -3.35 11.99 -19.19
N LYS A 294 -4.00 11.09 -19.91
CA LYS A 294 -5.49 11.03 -20.00
C LYS A 294 -6.13 10.79 -18.64
N ILE A 295 -5.55 9.91 -17.80
CA ILE A 295 -6.03 9.67 -16.43
C ILE A 295 -5.89 10.93 -15.57
N TYR A 296 -4.78 11.64 -15.71
CA TYR A 296 -4.53 12.91 -15.02
C TYR A 296 -5.53 13.99 -15.42
N GLU A 297 -5.70 14.23 -16.72
CA GLU A 297 -6.64 15.23 -17.26
C GLU A 297 -8.10 14.90 -16.88
N GLN A 298 -8.50 13.63 -17.00
CA GLN A 298 -9.82 13.18 -16.59
C GLN A 298 -10.07 13.40 -15.10
N ARG A 299 -9.06 13.15 -14.25
CA ARG A 299 -9.16 13.47 -12.81
C ARG A 299 -9.36 14.96 -12.58
N LEU A 300 -8.59 15.83 -13.26
CA LEU A 300 -8.72 17.28 -13.08
C LEU A 300 -10.10 17.77 -13.48
N ARG A 301 -10.64 17.27 -14.61
CA ARG A 301 -12.01 17.53 -15.04
C ARG A 301 -13.02 17.12 -13.96
N LEU A 302 -12.98 15.87 -13.50
CA LEU A 302 -13.89 15.36 -12.48
C LEU A 302 -13.76 16.12 -11.15
N LYS A 303 -12.55 16.53 -10.78
CA LYS A 303 -12.28 17.33 -9.58
C LYS A 303 -12.92 18.73 -9.70
N ALA A 304 -12.80 19.38 -10.86
CA ALA A 304 -13.45 20.67 -11.12
C ALA A 304 -14.98 20.56 -11.08
N GLU A 305 -15.53 19.45 -11.57
CA GLU A 305 -16.95 19.11 -11.50
C GLU A 305 -17.41 18.68 -10.09
N LYS A 306 -16.50 18.60 -9.10
CA LYS A 306 -16.74 18.02 -7.75
C LYS A 306 -17.34 16.61 -7.79
N ASN A 307 -17.02 15.85 -8.83
CA ASN A 307 -17.52 14.49 -9.01
C ASN A 307 -16.69 13.49 -8.18
N PRO A 308 -17.32 12.69 -7.29
CA PRO A 308 -16.62 11.71 -6.45
C PRO A 308 -15.85 10.65 -7.27
N MET A 309 -16.21 10.43 -8.53
CA MET A 309 -15.48 9.54 -9.44
C MET A 309 -14.02 9.97 -9.69
N GLN A 310 -13.58 11.17 -9.28
CA GLN A 310 -12.16 11.55 -9.35
C GLN A 310 -11.26 10.68 -8.44
N LEU A 311 -11.83 10.09 -7.37
CA LEU A 311 -11.08 9.33 -6.37
C LEU A 311 -10.35 8.11 -6.94
N PRO A 312 -11.00 7.21 -7.72
CA PRO A 312 -10.32 6.16 -8.47
C PRO A 312 -9.11 6.64 -9.28
N PHE A 313 -9.23 7.75 -10.01
CA PHE A 313 -8.14 8.29 -10.82
C PHE A 313 -7.00 8.80 -9.94
N LYS A 314 -7.31 9.46 -8.82
CA LYS A 314 -6.32 9.88 -7.81
C LYS A 314 -5.50 8.70 -7.31
N ILE A 315 -6.14 7.55 -7.05
CA ILE A 315 -5.48 6.34 -6.57
C ILE A 315 -4.47 5.83 -7.59
N VAL A 316 -4.83 5.76 -8.88
CA VAL A 316 -3.90 5.30 -9.92
C VAL A 316 -2.67 6.20 -9.99
N LEU A 317 -2.88 7.52 -10.06
CA LEU A 317 -1.80 8.50 -10.14
C LEU A 317 -0.87 8.41 -8.93
N ASN A 318 -1.41 8.46 -7.72
CA ASN A 318 -0.61 8.44 -6.49
C ASN A 318 0.09 7.09 -6.25
N SER A 319 -0.56 5.97 -6.61
CA SER A 319 0.02 4.63 -6.41
C SER A 319 1.16 4.34 -7.40
N THR A 320 1.23 5.07 -8.52
CA THR A 320 2.23 4.82 -9.58
C THR A 320 3.66 5.02 -9.07
N TYR A 321 3.91 6.08 -8.29
CA TYR A 321 5.23 6.34 -7.70
C TYR A 321 5.70 5.19 -6.80
N GLY A 322 4.89 4.81 -5.81
CA GLY A 322 5.23 3.72 -4.89
C GLY A 322 5.44 2.39 -5.62
N ALA A 323 4.66 2.14 -6.68
CA ALA A 323 4.79 0.95 -7.51
C ALA A 323 6.14 0.89 -8.25
N MET A 324 6.74 2.03 -8.60
CA MET A 324 8.05 2.09 -9.26
C MET A 324 9.21 1.69 -8.35
N LYS A 325 9.07 1.80 -7.03
CA LYS A 325 10.09 1.34 -6.06
C LYS A 325 9.97 -0.15 -5.72
N TYR A 326 8.81 -0.76 -5.93
CA TYR A 326 8.58 -2.15 -5.53
C TYR A 326 9.03 -3.14 -6.59
N LYS A 327 10.14 -3.85 -6.34
CA LYS A 327 10.79 -4.77 -7.30
C LYS A 327 9.90 -5.87 -7.90
N TYR A 328 8.79 -6.22 -7.27
CA TYR A 328 7.86 -7.23 -7.79
C TYR A 328 6.65 -6.64 -8.54
N ASN A 329 6.57 -5.30 -8.66
CA ASN A 329 5.55 -4.64 -9.46
C ASN A 329 5.97 -4.55 -10.94
N ASN A 330 5.00 -4.55 -11.86
CA ASN A 330 5.29 -4.33 -13.28
C ASN A 330 5.71 -2.89 -13.61
N LEU A 331 5.36 -1.92 -12.76
CA LEU A 331 5.83 -0.53 -12.85
C LEU A 331 7.26 -0.33 -12.33
N TYR A 332 7.92 -1.36 -11.80
CA TYR A 332 9.23 -1.23 -11.17
C TYR A 332 10.25 -0.59 -12.12
N ASP A 333 10.66 0.62 -11.75
CA ASP A 333 11.62 1.44 -12.48
C ASP A 333 12.28 2.38 -11.46
N PRO A 334 13.30 1.89 -10.74
CA PRO A 334 13.84 2.60 -9.59
C PRO A 334 14.58 3.88 -10.00
N ARG A 335 15.16 3.92 -11.21
CA ARG A 335 15.72 5.16 -11.78
C ARG A 335 14.68 6.26 -11.88
N GLN A 336 13.54 5.96 -12.49
CA GLN A 336 12.47 6.95 -12.61
C GLN A 336 11.87 7.31 -11.25
N ALA A 337 11.82 6.37 -10.31
CA ALA A 337 11.40 6.67 -8.94
C ALA A 337 12.37 7.65 -8.27
N ASN A 338 13.67 7.46 -8.45
CA ASN A 338 14.72 8.36 -7.97
C ASN A 338 14.65 9.73 -8.67
N ASN A 339 14.38 9.79 -9.97
CA ASN A 339 14.17 11.05 -10.69
C ASN A 339 12.99 11.84 -10.12
N VAL A 340 11.84 11.19 -9.86
CA VAL A 340 10.69 11.83 -9.20
C VAL A 340 11.08 12.37 -7.81
N CYS A 341 11.76 11.55 -7.00
CA CYS A 341 12.07 11.88 -5.61
C CYS A 341 13.13 12.97 -5.51
N VAL A 342 14.28 12.80 -6.15
CA VAL A 342 15.40 13.76 -6.15
C VAL A 342 15.01 15.03 -6.90
N GLY A 343 14.38 14.91 -8.08
CA GLY A 343 13.89 16.06 -8.83
C GLY A 343 12.87 16.88 -8.03
N GLY A 344 11.95 16.22 -7.32
CA GLY A 344 11.00 16.88 -6.43
C GLY A 344 11.67 17.60 -5.27
N GLN A 345 12.61 16.95 -4.57
CA GLN A 345 13.38 17.58 -3.49
C GLN A 345 14.12 18.83 -3.95
N LEU A 346 14.80 18.76 -5.10
CA LEU A 346 15.55 19.89 -5.64
C LEU A 346 14.63 21.02 -6.12
N LEU A 347 13.48 20.72 -6.71
CA LEU A 347 12.50 21.75 -7.08
C LEU A 347 11.90 22.44 -5.85
N LEU A 348 11.71 21.72 -4.73
CA LEU A 348 11.30 22.35 -3.47
C LEU A 348 12.42 23.19 -2.84
N LEU A 349 13.66 22.71 -2.87
CA LEU A 349 14.82 23.50 -2.46
C LEU A 349 14.92 24.79 -3.28
N ASP A 350 14.69 24.70 -4.59
CA ASP A 350 14.66 25.82 -5.51
C ASP A 350 13.55 26.83 -5.14
N LEU A 351 12.35 26.34 -4.79
CA LEU A 351 11.26 27.18 -4.28
C LEU A 351 11.62 27.82 -2.93
N ILE A 352 12.19 27.07 -1.99
CA ILE A 352 12.62 27.58 -0.69
C ILE A 352 13.61 28.74 -0.88
N GLU A 353 14.64 28.55 -1.71
CA GLU A 353 15.65 29.56 -2.01
C GLU A 353 15.02 30.86 -2.52
N LYS A 354 14.07 30.76 -3.46
CA LYS A 354 13.35 31.92 -4.01
C LYS A 354 12.46 32.62 -2.98
N LEU A 355 11.93 31.89 -2.00
CA LEU A 355 11.05 32.44 -0.98
C LEU A 355 11.80 33.04 0.22
N GLU A 356 13.06 32.68 0.46
CA GLU A 356 13.86 33.16 1.61
C GLU A 356 13.79 34.68 1.86
N PRO A 357 13.82 35.57 0.85
CA PRO A 357 13.72 37.01 1.09
C PRO A 357 12.37 37.42 1.67
N TYR A 358 11.30 36.69 1.37
CA TYR A 358 9.90 37.06 1.63
C TYR A 358 9.31 36.40 2.88
N TRP A 359 9.89 35.28 3.31
CA TRP A 359 9.40 34.52 4.45
C TRP A 359 10.52 33.97 5.33
N THR A 360 10.13 33.39 6.46
CA THR A 360 10.98 32.54 7.30
C THR A 360 10.45 31.12 7.21
N LEU A 361 11.23 30.21 6.64
CA LEU A 361 10.89 28.79 6.60
C LEU A 361 10.77 28.22 8.02
N ILE A 362 9.71 27.44 8.25
CA ILE A 362 9.46 26.72 9.50
C ILE A 362 9.61 25.22 9.27
N GLN A 363 9.01 24.71 8.19
CA GLN A 363 8.97 23.29 7.87
C GLN A 363 8.93 23.05 6.36
N SER A 364 9.57 21.98 5.91
CA SER A 364 9.39 21.34 4.60
C SER A 364 9.05 19.85 4.79
N ASN A 365 8.11 19.35 4.00
CA ASN A 365 7.71 17.94 4.02
C ASN A 365 7.24 17.47 2.65
N THR A 366 8.15 16.87 1.88
CA THR A 366 7.98 16.17 0.59
C THR A 366 7.34 16.95 -0.55
N ASP A 367 6.13 17.49 -0.36
CA ASP A 367 5.32 18.24 -1.31
C ASP A 367 4.73 19.52 -0.69
N GLY A 368 4.98 19.77 0.61
CA GLY A 368 4.49 20.94 1.32
C GLY A 368 5.58 21.75 2.03
N LEU A 369 5.33 23.06 2.17
CA LEU A 369 6.18 23.98 2.91
C LEU A 369 5.32 24.85 3.84
N ILE A 370 5.83 25.11 5.04
CA ILE A 370 5.23 26.06 5.98
C ILE A 370 6.26 27.12 6.30
N GLY A 371 5.86 28.38 6.18
CA GLY A 371 6.69 29.52 6.57
C GLY A 371 5.88 30.71 7.04
N LYS A 372 6.58 31.62 7.73
CA LYS A 372 6.00 32.87 8.22
C LYS A 372 6.32 34.02 7.28
N SER A 373 5.31 34.75 6.83
CA SER A 373 5.51 35.92 5.98
C SER A 373 6.25 37.03 6.72
N LYS A 374 7.19 37.71 6.06
CA LYS A 374 7.91 38.88 6.60
C LYS A 374 7.14 40.21 6.41
N GLY A 375 5.94 40.20 5.81
CA GLY A 375 5.10 41.39 5.63
C GLY A 375 3.68 41.09 5.14
N LYS A 376 2.75 42.07 5.22
CA LYS A 376 1.35 41.91 4.78
C LYS A 376 1.16 41.88 3.25
N GLU A 377 2.08 42.46 2.48
CA GLU A 377 1.93 42.66 1.02
C GLU A 377 2.76 41.67 0.16
N THR A 378 3.62 40.87 0.78
CA THR A 378 4.76 40.24 0.08
C THR A 378 4.47 38.91 -0.61
N LEU A 379 3.26 38.34 -0.45
CA LEU A 379 2.94 36.98 -0.94
C LEU A 379 1.77 36.92 -1.94
N ILE A 380 1.19 38.05 -2.34
CA ILE A 380 0.01 38.12 -3.24
C ILE A 380 0.35 38.82 -4.56
N LYS A 381 1.52 38.55 -5.14
CA LYS A 381 1.81 38.92 -6.54
C LYS A 381 2.42 37.78 -7.31
#